data_AF-A0A7S3C459-F1
#
_entry.id   AF-A0A7S3C459-F1
#
_cell.length_a   1.000
_cell.length_b   1.000
_cell.length_c   1.000
_cell.angle_alpha   90.00
_cell.angle_beta   90.00
_cell.angle_gamma   90.00
#
_symmetry.space_group_name_H-M   'P 1'
#
loop_
_entity.id
_entity.type
_entity.pdbx_description
1 polymer ?
#
loop_
_entity_poly.entity_id
_entity_poly.type
_entity_poly.pdbx_seq_one_letter_code
_entity_poly.pdbx_strand_id
1 'polypeptide(L)'
;MTIGKTFGLPADEKASARQALIEPNGRLTMHLGGLEKICVENGSCGYAVGGTITVADIAVWRLVGWISKGVIDGIPQQYVASTFPALSKLVAMVDTHPRVCEWKRMHPNNYKP
;
A
#
# COMPACT_ATOMS: atom_id res chain seq x y z
N MET A 1 -1.09 -10.26 -14.59
CA MET A 1 0.16 -9.48 -14.44
C MET A 1 0.21 -8.88 -13.04
N THR A 2 1.38 -8.74 -12.41
CA THR A 2 1.55 -8.01 -11.12
C THR A 2 2.29 -6.70 -11.36
N ILE A 3 2.25 -5.77 -10.41
CA ILE A 3 2.93 -4.47 -10.54
C ILE A 3 4.43 -4.63 -10.85
N GLY A 4 5.12 -5.57 -10.20
CA GLY A 4 6.53 -5.85 -10.47
C GLY A 4 6.80 -6.36 -11.88
N LYS A 5 5.86 -7.13 -12.48
CA LYS A 5 6.00 -7.58 -13.88
C LYS A 5 5.94 -6.42 -14.88
N THR A 6 5.34 -5.28 -14.51
CA THR A 6 5.28 -4.09 -15.38
C THR A 6 6.64 -3.38 -15.49
N PHE A 7 7.61 -3.67 -14.63
CA PHE A 7 8.90 -2.97 -14.66
C PHE A 7 9.75 -3.32 -15.89
N GLY A 8 9.57 -4.52 -16.43
CA GLY A 8 10.25 -4.98 -17.65
C GLY A 8 9.54 -4.63 -18.96
N LEU A 9 8.40 -3.93 -18.92
CA LEU A 9 7.67 -3.53 -20.13
C LEU A 9 8.35 -2.32 -20.82
N PRO A 10 8.11 -2.11 -22.12
CA PRO A 10 8.41 -0.85 -22.81
C PRO A 10 7.79 0.37 -22.09
N ALA A 11 8.45 1.53 -22.17
CA ALA A 11 8.05 2.71 -21.40
C ALA A 11 6.65 3.23 -21.75
N ASP A 12 6.28 3.16 -23.03
CA ASP A 12 4.97 3.51 -23.59
C ASP A 12 3.86 2.53 -23.19
N GLU A 13 4.19 1.29 -22.82
CA GLU A 13 3.22 0.29 -22.38
C GLU A 13 2.97 0.26 -20.86
N LYS A 14 3.93 0.76 -20.06
CA LYS A 14 3.89 0.69 -18.58
C LYS A 14 2.62 1.29 -17.98
N ALA A 15 2.26 2.49 -18.39
CA ALA A 15 1.14 3.23 -17.81
C ALA A 15 -0.18 2.49 -18.04
N SER A 16 -0.44 2.04 -19.28
CA SER A 16 -1.65 1.28 -19.63
C SER A 16 -1.72 -0.06 -18.89
N ALA A 17 -0.59 -0.78 -18.85
CA ALA A 17 -0.48 -2.04 -18.12
C ALA A 17 -0.77 -1.89 -16.62
N ARG A 18 -0.44 -0.75 -16.02
CA ARG A 18 -0.67 -0.46 -14.60
C ARG A 18 -2.07 0.05 -14.31
N GLN A 19 -2.66 0.82 -15.22
CA GLN A 19 -4.08 1.18 -15.16
C GLN A 19 -4.96 -0.08 -15.15
N ALA A 20 -4.65 -1.06 -16.01
CA ALA A 20 -5.35 -2.34 -16.00
C ALA A 20 -5.24 -3.12 -14.67
N LEU A 21 -4.23 -2.83 -13.83
CA LEU A 21 -4.10 -3.46 -12.51
C LEU A 21 -5.09 -2.91 -11.49
N ILE A 22 -5.55 -1.67 -11.65
CA ILE A 22 -6.40 -0.94 -10.69
C ILE A 22 -7.88 -0.89 -11.09
N GLU A 23 -8.23 -1.40 -12.26
CA GLU A 23 -9.63 -1.64 -12.66
C GLU A 23 -10.38 -2.53 -11.65
N PRO A 24 -11.72 -2.55 -11.62
CA PRO A 24 -12.49 -3.33 -10.63
C PRO A 24 -12.09 -4.82 -10.55
N ASN A 25 -11.76 -5.44 -11.68
CA ASN A 25 -11.27 -6.83 -11.76
C ASN A 25 -9.74 -6.91 -11.95
N GLY A 26 -9.05 -5.80 -11.77
CA GLY A 26 -7.61 -5.67 -11.88
C GLY A 26 -6.89 -6.44 -10.77
N ARG A 27 -5.71 -6.98 -11.08
CA ARG A 27 -5.00 -7.85 -10.13
C ARG A 27 -4.50 -7.13 -8.88
N LEU A 28 -4.18 -5.84 -8.97
CA LEU A 28 -3.81 -5.06 -7.80
C LEU A 28 -5.05 -4.78 -6.93
N THR A 29 -6.18 -4.43 -7.55
CA THR A 29 -7.48 -4.27 -6.86
C THR A 29 -7.86 -5.53 -6.08
N MET A 30 -7.75 -6.72 -6.70
CA MET A 30 -8.06 -7.99 -6.04
C MET A 30 -7.17 -8.25 -4.81
N HIS A 31 -5.85 -8.04 -4.92
CA HIS A 31 -4.95 -8.27 -3.78
C HIS A 31 -5.16 -7.24 -2.66
N LEU A 32 -5.32 -5.96 -3.00
CA LEU A 32 -5.61 -4.92 -2.01
C LEU A 32 -6.99 -5.14 -1.37
N GLY A 33 -7.99 -5.59 -2.12
CA GLY A 33 -9.29 -5.97 -1.57
C GLY A 33 -9.21 -7.12 -0.57
N GLY A 34 -8.32 -8.09 -0.80
CA GLY A 34 -8.03 -9.14 0.18
C GLY A 34 -7.43 -8.59 1.49
N LEU A 35 -6.45 -7.69 1.38
CA LEU A 35 -5.84 -7.04 2.55
C LEU A 35 -6.83 -6.11 3.28
N GLU A 36 -7.67 -5.38 2.54
CA GLU A 36 -8.75 -4.56 3.07
C GLU A 36 -9.73 -5.40 3.88
N LYS A 37 -10.16 -6.54 3.33
CA LYS A 37 -11.03 -7.48 4.05
C LYS A 37 -10.41 -7.93 5.38
N ILE A 38 -9.12 -8.28 5.39
CA ILE A 38 -8.40 -8.65 6.62
C ILE A 38 -8.44 -7.49 7.63
N CYS A 39 -8.18 -6.25 7.19
CA CYS A 39 -8.19 -5.08 8.08
C CYS A 39 -9.59 -4.77 8.61
N VAL A 40 -10.64 -4.98 7.81
CA VAL A 40 -12.04 -4.84 8.23
C VAL A 40 -12.41 -5.90 9.27
N GLU A 41 -12.08 -7.16 9.01
CA GLU A 41 -12.37 -8.28 9.91
C GLU A 41 -11.64 -8.15 11.26
N ASN A 42 -10.44 -7.57 11.27
CA ASN A 42 -9.65 -7.31 12.47
C ASN A 42 -9.82 -5.87 13.00
N GLY A 43 -10.76 -5.08 12.48
CA GLY A 43 -10.86 -3.64 12.76
C GLY A 43 -11.04 -3.27 14.24
N SER A 44 -11.49 -4.21 15.08
CA SER A 44 -11.63 -4.04 16.52
C SER A 44 -10.30 -3.93 17.28
N CYS A 45 -9.22 -4.55 16.78
CA CYS A 45 -7.90 -4.44 17.40
C CYS A 45 -7.04 -3.31 16.82
N GLY A 46 -7.44 -2.76 15.67
CA GLY A 46 -6.74 -1.66 15.00
C GLY A 46 -5.48 -2.08 14.23
N TYR A 47 -5.14 -3.38 14.21
CA TYR A 47 -4.01 -3.98 13.51
C TYR A 47 -4.49 -4.98 12.45
N ALA A 48 -3.60 -5.40 11.55
CA ALA A 48 -3.89 -6.43 10.56
C ALA A 48 -4.20 -7.78 11.24
N VAL A 49 -3.57 -8.05 12.37
CA VAL A 49 -3.77 -9.27 13.17
C VAL A 49 -3.32 -9.05 14.62
N GLY A 50 -4.06 -9.61 15.58
CA GLY A 50 -3.70 -9.56 17.00
C GLY A 50 -3.91 -8.19 17.66
N GLY A 51 -3.61 -8.08 18.95
CA GLY A 51 -3.86 -6.86 19.76
C GLY A 51 -2.72 -5.83 19.77
N THR A 52 -1.65 -6.08 19.01
CA THR A 52 -0.43 -5.26 18.99
C THR A 52 0.15 -5.25 17.58
N ILE A 53 1.02 -4.28 17.27
CA ILE A 53 1.74 -4.24 15.99
C ILE A 53 2.53 -5.53 15.74
N THR A 54 2.44 -6.04 14.52
CA THR A 54 3.13 -7.25 14.05
C THR A 54 3.90 -6.98 12.76
N VAL A 55 4.64 -7.99 12.29
CA VAL A 55 5.29 -7.94 10.98
C VAL A 55 4.28 -7.75 9.83
N ALA A 56 3.04 -8.20 9.99
CA ALA A 56 2.00 -8.02 8.97
C ALA A 56 1.68 -6.54 8.77
N ASP A 57 1.54 -5.78 9.86
CA ASP A 57 1.28 -4.34 9.82
C ASP A 57 2.41 -3.58 9.10
N ILE A 58 3.67 -3.91 9.43
CA ILE A 58 4.85 -3.30 8.81
C ILE A 58 4.93 -3.63 7.31
N ALA A 59 4.62 -4.87 6.92
CA ALA A 59 4.64 -5.29 5.52
C ALA A 59 3.56 -4.56 4.70
N VAL A 60 2.34 -4.45 5.24
CA VAL A 60 1.25 -3.70 4.61
C VAL A 60 1.60 -2.23 4.51
N TRP A 61 2.07 -1.61 5.61
CA TRP A 61 2.52 -0.22 5.62
C TRP A 61 3.56 0.06 4.53
N ARG A 62 4.58 -0.80 4.41
CA ARG A 62 5.65 -0.59 3.44
C ARG A 62 5.16 -0.72 2.00
N LEU A 63 4.36 -1.74 1.71
CA LEU A 63 3.84 -1.99 0.37
C LEU A 63 2.86 -0.89 -0.07
N VAL A 64 1.84 -0.65 0.76
CA VAL A 64 0.76 0.28 0.45
C VAL A 64 1.27 1.72 0.43
N GLY A 65 2.13 2.09 1.40
CA GLY A 65 2.76 3.41 1.43
C GLY A 65 3.55 3.71 0.15
N TRP A 66 4.24 2.72 -0.43
CA TRP A 66 4.95 2.90 -1.71
C TRP A 66 3.99 3.09 -2.89
N ILE A 67 2.91 2.30 -2.98
CA ILE A 67 1.89 2.45 -4.04
C ILE A 67 1.24 3.84 -3.98
N SER A 68 0.98 4.34 -2.77
CA SER A 68 0.36 5.65 -2.51
C SER A 68 1.31 6.84 -2.62
N LYS A 69 2.57 6.67 -3.05
CA LYS A 69 3.49 7.82 -3.24
C LYS A 69 3.27 8.60 -4.54
N GLY A 70 2.46 8.10 -5.47
CA GLY A 70 2.25 8.76 -6.77
C GLY A 70 3.43 8.67 -7.74
N VAL A 71 4.43 7.84 -7.44
CA VAL A 71 5.64 7.66 -8.27
C VAL A 71 5.50 6.55 -9.32
N ILE A 72 4.35 5.86 -9.34
CA ILE A 72 4.07 4.75 -10.25
C ILE A 72 3.11 5.25 -11.32
N ASP A 73 3.59 5.50 -12.54
CA ASP A 73 2.73 5.92 -13.65
C ASP A 73 1.59 4.92 -13.87
N GLY A 74 0.39 5.45 -14.18
CA GLY A 74 -0.83 4.67 -14.34
C GLY A 74 -1.55 4.29 -13.04
N ILE A 75 -1.00 4.61 -11.86
CA ILE A 75 -1.68 4.43 -10.56
C ILE A 75 -1.80 5.78 -9.86
N PRO A 76 -3.03 6.34 -9.73
CA PRO A 76 -3.24 7.58 -9.01
C PRO A 76 -2.81 7.48 -7.54
N GLN A 77 -2.19 8.54 -7.01
CA GLN A 77 -1.71 8.59 -5.62
C GLN A 77 -2.83 8.28 -4.61
N GLN A 78 -4.02 8.80 -4.89
CA GLN A 78 -5.22 8.69 -4.07
C GLN A 78 -5.95 7.35 -4.19
N TYR A 79 -5.57 6.50 -5.16
CA TYR A 79 -6.31 5.27 -5.48
C TYR A 79 -6.57 4.39 -4.25
N VAL A 80 -5.53 4.10 -3.47
CA VAL A 80 -5.69 3.28 -2.26
C VAL A 80 -6.58 3.98 -1.24
N ALA A 81 -6.35 5.27 -0.98
CA ALA A 81 -7.11 6.04 0.00
C ALA A 81 -8.61 6.13 -0.35
N SER A 82 -8.94 6.23 -1.65
CA SER A 82 -10.32 6.29 -2.12
C SER A 82 -11.03 4.94 -2.16
N THR A 83 -10.29 3.84 -2.29
CA THR A 83 -10.87 2.51 -2.57
C THR A 83 -10.78 1.55 -1.39
N PHE A 84 -9.78 1.72 -0.51
CA PHE A 84 -9.47 0.81 0.60
C PHE A 84 -9.22 1.60 1.90
N PRO A 85 -10.29 2.11 2.54
CA PRO A 85 -10.18 2.99 3.70
C PRO A 85 -9.60 2.30 4.95
N ALA A 86 -9.87 1.01 5.18
CA ALA A 86 -9.32 0.29 6.34
C ALA A 86 -7.81 0.09 6.20
N LEU A 87 -7.32 -0.25 5.01
CA LEU A 87 -5.89 -0.30 4.71
C LEU A 87 -5.23 1.04 4.91
N SER A 88 -5.86 2.11 4.41
CA SER A 88 -5.32 3.46 4.54
C SER A 88 -5.21 3.89 6.01
N LYS A 89 -6.19 3.51 6.84
CA LYS A 89 -6.16 3.71 8.29
C LYS A 89 -5.02 2.93 8.95
N LEU A 90 -4.84 1.65 8.60
CA LEU A 90 -3.74 0.85 9.13
C LEU A 90 -2.37 1.45 8.78
N VAL A 91 -2.19 1.87 7.52
CA VAL A 91 -0.95 2.51 7.06
C VAL A 91 -0.67 3.78 7.87
N ALA A 92 -1.67 4.64 8.08
CA ALA A 92 -1.50 5.86 8.87
C ALA A 92 -1.15 5.56 10.34
N MET A 93 -1.80 4.56 10.95
CA MET A 93 -1.49 4.11 12.30
C MET A 93 -0.03 3.62 12.40
N VAL A 94 0.42 2.77 11.48
CA VAL A 94 1.81 2.28 11.48
C VAL A 94 2.81 3.42 11.21
N ASP A 95 2.48 4.36 10.32
CA ASP A 95 3.38 5.48 9.98
C ASP A 95 3.64 6.42 11.18
N THR A 96 2.73 6.45 12.14
CA THR A 96 2.83 7.24 13.39
C THR A 96 3.44 6.47 14.56
N HIS A 97 3.71 5.17 14.41
CA HIS A 97 4.28 4.36 15.48
C HIS A 97 5.70 4.84 15.85
N PRO A 98 6.05 5.03 17.14
CA PRO A 98 7.31 5.67 17.55
C PRO A 98 8.57 5.05 16.94
N ARG A 99 8.65 3.71 16.89
CA ARG A 99 9.80 3.02 16.28
C ARG A 99 9.86 3.14 14.75
N VAL A 100 8.71 3.31 14.10
CA VAL A 100 8.66 3.54 12.64
C VAL A 100 9.11 4.97 12.35
N CYS A 101 8.65 5.95 13.12
CA CYS A 101 9.14 7.34 13.05
C CYS A 101 10.66 7.41 13.25
N GLU A 102 11.17 6.70 14.26
CA GLU A 102 12.60 6.62 14.53
C GLU A 102 13.38 6.01 13.35
N TRP A 103 12.87 4.92 12.78
CA TRP A 103 13.45 4.30 11.58
C TRP A 103 13.49 5.26 10.38
N LYS A 104 12.39 6.00 10.13
CA LYS A 104 12.32 6.99 9.04
C LYS A 104 13.37 8.07 9.22
N ARG A 105 13.59 8.52 10.45
CA ARG A 105 14.57 9.55 10.82
C ARG A 105 16.01 9.08 10.63
N MET A 106 16.30 7.80 10.86
CA MET A 106 17.59 7.18 10.54
C MET A 106 17.83 7.00 9.03
N HIS A 107 16.75 6.93 8.22
CA HIS A 107 16.82 6.67 6.78
C HIS A 107 16.14 7.76 5.94
N PRO A 108 16.51 9.04 6.11
CA PRO A 108 15.74 10.17 5.57
C PRO A 108 15.61 10.14 4.04
N ASN A 109 16.62 9.60 3.33
CA ASN A 109 16.61 9.50 1.86
C ASN A 109 15.44 8.67 1.30
N ASN A 110 14.88 7.74 2.08
CA ASN A 110 13.78 6.88 1.64
C ASN A 110 12.38 7.50 1.90
N TYR A 111 12.34 8.58 2.68
CA TYR A 111 11.10 9.19 3.19
C TYR A 111 11.06 10.71 2.98
N LYS A 112 11.87 11.24 2.06
CA LYS A 112 11.75 12.63 1.62
C LYS A 112 10.33 12.88 1.06
N PRO A 113 9.74 14.08 1.30
CA PRO A 113 8.47 14.48 0.70
C PRO A 113 8.49 14.42 -0.83
#